data_AF-A0A1I3YKX4-F1
#
_entry.id   AF-A0A1I3YKX4-F1
#
_cell.length_a   1.000
_cell.length_b   1.000
_cell.length_c   1.000
_cell.angle_alpha   90.00
_cell.angle_beta   90.00
_cell.angle_gamma   90.00
#
_symmetry.space_group_name_H-M   'P 1'
#
loop_
_entity.id
_entity.type
_entity.pdbx_description
1 polymer ?
#
loop_
_entity_poly.entity_id
_entity_poly.type
_entity_poly.pdbx_seq_one_letter_code
_entity_poly.pdbx_strand_id
1 'polypeptide(L)'
;MGIQFLPEEIETLAREISDATGESVPEVYRQALLERKERLSGANLTSEEREARKRAFFAKLDARPRTQDPRTWREIEQEELYDEFGQPF
;
A
#
# COMPACT_ATOMS: atom_id res chain seq x y z
N MET A 1 9.53 23.25 12.21
CA MET A 1 8.94 22.82 13.50
C MET A 1 8.82 21.30 13.42
N GLY A 2 9.74 20.57 14.06
CA GLY A 2 9.76 19.11 14.04
C GLY A 2 8.80 18.57 15.10
N ILE A 3 7.94 17.64 14.72
CA ILE A 3 7.08 16.92 15.66
C ILE A 3 8.00 16.03 16.49
N GLN A 4 8.17 16.34 17.77
CA GLN A 4 8.83 15.45 18.72
C GLN A 4 7.83 14.37 19.08
N PHE A 5 7.86 13.25 18.34
CA PHE A 5 7.16 12.05 18.77
C PHE A 5 7.88 11.50 20.00
N LEU A 6 7.13 11.29 21.09
CA LEU A 6 7.68 10.63 22.27
C LEU A 6 7.95 9.16 21.91
N PRO A 7 9.09 8.56 22.30
CA PRO A 7 9.40 7.16 22.01
C PRO A 7 8.29 6.19 22.45
N GLU A 8 7.53 6.55 23.48
CA GLU A 8 6.42 5.79 24.05
C GLU A 8 5.19 5.75 23.13
N GLU A 9 4.90 6.83 22.40
CA GLU A 9 3.78 6.89 21.45
C GLU A 9 4.04 6.00 20.24
N ILE A 10 5.29 5.99 19.77
CA ILE A 10 5.73 5.14 18.65
C ILE A 10 5.63 3.66 19.03
N GLU A 11 6.06 3.31 20.24
CA GLU A 11 5.98 1.95 20.75
C GLU A 11 4.53 1.49 20.94
N THR A 12 3.65 2.38 21.39
CA THR A 12 2.22 2.10 21.51
C THR A 12 1.60 1.80 20.14
N LEU A 13 1.85 2.66 19.15
CA LEU A 13 1.40 2.45 17.76
C LEU A 13 1.91 1.13 17.18
N ALA A 14 3.20 0.82 17.37
CA ALA A 14 3.78 -0.41 16.86
C ALA A 14 3.15 -1.67 17.49
N ARG A 15 2.74 -1.60 18.76
CA ARG A 15 2.01 -2.68 19.44
C ARG A 15 0.58 -2.81 18.95
N GLU A 16 -0.14 -1.70 18.78
CA GLU A 16 -1.51 -1.73 18.24
C GLU A 16 -1.55 -2.38 16.85
N ILE A 17 -0.57 -2.04 15.99
CA ILE A 17 -0.43 -2.65 14.67
C ILE A 17 -0.06 -4.14 14.80
N SER A 18 0.90 -4.48 15.67
CA SER A 18 1.30 -5.86 15.95
C SER A 18 0.11 -6.73 16.40
N ASP A 19 -0.73 -6.21 17.28
CA ASP A 19 -1.92 -6.90 17.79
C ASP A 19 -2.99 -7.07 16.68
N ALA A 20 -3.14 -6.08 15.80
CA ALA A 20 -4.11 -6.12 14.71
C ALA A 20 -3.69 -7.05 13.55
N THR A 21 -2.40 -7.11 13.22
CA THR A 21 -1.89 -7.88 12.07
C THR A 21 -1.34 -9.26 12.46
N GLY A 22 -1.08 -9.49 13.76
CA GLY A 22 -0.38 -10.68 14.26
C GLY A 22 1.12 -10.70 13.94
N GLU A 23 1.65 -9.62 13.38
CA GLU A 23 3.09 -9.45 13.13
C GLU A 23 3.81 -9.08 14.43
N SER A 24 5.10 -9.41 14.55
CA SER A 24 5.89 -8.95 15.70
C SER A 24 6.20 -7.46 15.61
N VAL A 25 6.27 -6.76 16.74
CA VAL A 25 6.65 -5.33 16.81
C VAL A 25 7.92 -4.97 15.99
N PRO A 26 9.01 -5.76 16.00
CA PRO A 26 10.16 -5.51 15.12
C PRO A 26 9.85 -5.57 13.62
N GLU A 27 8.94 -6.43 13.20
CA GLU A 27 8.51 -6.54 11.80
C GLU A 27 7.66 -5.34 11.40
N VAL A 28 6.78 -4.86 12.28
CA VAL A 28 6.02 -3.62 12.08
C VAL A 28 6.97 -2.44 11.81
N TYR A 29 8.02 -2.28 12.63
CA TYR A 29 9.03 -1.26 12.40
C TYR A 29 9.77 -1.44 11.06
N ARG A 30 10.14 -2.69 10.74
CA ARG A 30 10.82 -3.01 9.49
C ARG A 30 9.97 -2.65 8.28
N GLN A 31 8.68 -2.98 8.28
CA GLN A 31 7.74 -2.65 7.21
C GLN A 31 7.55 -1.14 7.07
N ALA A 32 7.33 -0.43 8.18
CA ALA A 32 7.18 1.03 8.16
C ALA A 32 8.41 1.73 7.55
N LEU A 33 9.62 1.26 7.87
CA LEU A 33 10.85 1.78 7.29
C LEU A 33 11.02 1.40 5.82
N LEU A 34 10.63 0.20 5.41
CA LEU A 34 10.67 -0.24 4.02
C LEU A 34 9.71 0.56 3.15
N GLU A 35 8.46 0.76 3.59
CA GLU A 35 7.50 1.59 2.89
C GLU A 35 7.98 3.04 2.77
N ARG A 36 8.54 3.59 3.85
CA ARG A 36 9.08 4.96 3.83
C ARG A 36 10.25 5.05 2.86
N LYS A 37 11.13 4.06 2.84
CA LYS A 37 12.25 3.95 1.89
C LYS A 37 11.74 3.82 0.45
N GLU A 38 10.69 3.04 0.20
CA GLU A 38 10.10 2.91 -1.14
C GLU A 38 9.43 4.21 -1.59
N ARG A 39 8.70 4.90 -0.71
CA ARG A 39 8.12 6.22 -1.01
C ARG A 39 9.21 7.24 -1.35
N LEU A 40 10.32 7.21 -0.63
CA LEU A 40 11.47 8.09 -0.91
C LEU A 40 12.23 7.68 -2.18
N SER A 41 12.36 6.39 -2.49
CA SER A 41 13.01 5.92 -3.72
C SER A 41 12.13 6.15 -4.95
N GLY A 42 10.81 6.02 -4.83
CA GLY A 42 9.83 6.38 -5.85
C GLY A 42 9.82 7.87 -6.19
N ALA A 43 10.20 8.74 -5.24
CA ALA A 43 10.36 10.17 -5.46
C ALA A 43 11.59 10.51 -6.34
N ASN A 44 12.56 9.61 -6.45
CA ASN A 44 13.79 9.79 -7.23
C ASN A 44 13.75 9.14 -8.62
N LEU A 45 12.62 8.56 -9.02
CA LEU A 45 12.48 7.99 -10.36
C LEU A 45 12.55 9.10 -11.41
N THR A 46 13.42 8.93 -12.38
CA THR A 46 13.38 9.71 -13.62
C THR A 46 12.05 9.50 -14.32
N SER A 47 11.64 10.44 -15.18
CA SER A 47 10.40 10.33 -15.96
C SER A 47 10.37 9.04 -16.78
N GLU A 48 11.52 8.59 -17.31
CA GLU A 48 11.63 7.34 -18.07
C GLU A 48 11.40 6.10 -17.21
N GLU A 49 11.97 6.04 -16.01
CA GLU A 49 11.76 4.91 -15.10
C GLU A 49 10.32 4.85 -14.58
N ARG A 50 9.70 6.01 -14.37
CA ARG A 50 8.28 6.10 -14.02
C ARG A 50 7.38 5.56 -15.14
N GLU A 51 7.66 5.95 -16.40
CA GLU A 51 6.93 5.45 -17.56
C GLU A 51 7.22 3.96 -17.83
N ALA A 52 8.42 3.47 -17.54
CA ALA A 52 8.74 2.05 -17.61
C ALA A 52 7.97 1.24 -16.56
N ARG A 53 7.87 1.74 -15.31
CA ARG A 53 7.10 1.09 -14.24
C ARG A 53 5.61 1.04 -14.57
N LYS A 54 5.04 2.12 -15.12
CA LYS A 54 3.65 2.13 -15.61
C LYS A 54 3.44 1.11 -16.72
N ARG A 55 4.30 1.11 -17.75
CA ARG A 55 4.21 0.14 -18.85
C ARG A 55 4.30 -1.30 -18.36
N ALA A 56 5.20 -1.59 -17.42
CA ALA A 56 5.32 -2.92 -16.83
C ALA A 56 4.07 -3.34 -16.03
N PHE A 57 3.43 -2.40 -15.32
CA PHE A 57 2.19 -2.65 -14.61
C PHE A 57 1.04 -2.99 -15.57
N PHE A 58 0.82 -2.18 -16.60
CA PHE A 58 -0.23 -2.45 -17.60
C PHE A 58 0.04 -3.72 -18.40
N ALA A 59 1.30 -4.01 -18.75
CA ALA A 59 1.65 -5.27 -19.42
C ALA A 59 1.30 -6.50 -18.56
N LYS A 60 1.47 -6.43 -17.23
CA LYS A 60 1.03 -7.50 -16.32
C LYS A 60 -0.49 -7.61 -16.26
N LEU A 61 -1.22 -6.51 -16.31
CA LEU A 61 -2.68 -6.51 -16.36
C LEU A 61 -3.21 -7.09 -17.69
N ASP A 62 -2.64 -6.67 -18.82
CA ASP A 62 -3.01 -7.16 -20.15
C ASP A 62 -2.71 -8.66 -20.32
N ALA A 63 -1.66 -9.15 -19.66
CA ALA A 63 -1.30 -10.56 -19.66
C ALA A 63 -2.22 -11.42 -18.77
N ARG A 64 -3.08 -10.83 -17.91
CA ARG A 64 -4.04 -11.61 -17.12
C ARG A 64 -5.12 -12.17 -18.03
N PRO A 65 -5.46 -13.47 -17.91
CA PRO A 65 -6.62 -14.02 -18.59
C PRO A 65 -7.86 -13.24 -18.20
N ARG A 66 -8.62 -12.75 -19.18
CA ARG A 66 -9.91 -12.04 -18.97
C ARG A 66 -10.93 -12.86 -18.15
N THR A 67 -10.72 -14.16 -18.03
CA THR A 67 -11.55 -15.12 -17.30
C THR A 67 -11.09 -15.35 -15.86
N GLN A 68 -10.04 -14.68 -15.37
CA GLN A 68 -9.58 -14.83 -13.98
C GLN A 68 -10.50 -14.13 -12.97
N ASP A 69 -11.25 -13.12 -13.39
CA ASP A 69 -12.34 -12.56 -12.59
C ASP A 69 -13.65 -12.80 -13.33
N PRO A 70 -14.53 -13.70 -12.84
CA PRO A 70 -15.83 -13.94 -13.46
C PRO A 70 -16.82 -12.79 -13.21
N ARG A 71 -16.48 -11.86 -12.32
CA ARG A 71 -17.33 -10.73 -11.95
C ARG A 71 -17.29 -9.67 -13.04
N THR A 72 -18.44 -9.11 -13.30
CA THR A 72 -18.60 -7.94 -14.16
C THR A 72 -17.99 -6.70 -13.50
N TRP A 73 -17.62 -5.71 -14.30
CA TRP A 73 -17.09 -4.43 -13.78
C TRP A 73 -18.01 -3.77 -12.75
N ARG A 74 -19.33 -3.96 -12.87
CA ARG A 74 -20.34 -3.46 -11.91
C ARG A 74 -20.32 -4.20 -10.58
N GLU A 75 -20.06 -5.50 -10.60
CA GLU A 75 -19.93 -6.31 -9.37
C GLU A 75 -18.63 -5.94 -8.63
N ILE A 76 -17.53 -5.70 -9.36
CA ILE A 76 -16.26 -5.23 -8.77
C ILE A 76 -16.40 -3.84 -8.13
N GLU A 77 -17.10 -2.91 -8.78
CA GLU A 77 -17.36 -1.56 -8.24
C GLU A 77 -18.30 -1.58 -7.01
N GLN A 78 -19.20 -2.54 -6.92
CA GLN A 78 -20.17 -2.64 -5.84
C GLN A 78 -19.62 -3.31 -4.57
N GLU A 79 -18.60 -4.15 -4.68
CA GLU A 79 -18.23 -5.03 -3.57
C GLU A 79 -17.16 -4.44 -2.63
N GLU A 80 -16.08 -3.80 -3.10
CA GLU A 80 -14.89 -3.71 -2.21
C GLU A 80 -13.92 -2.52 -2.42
N LEU A 81 -14.28 -1.47 -3.15
CA LEU A 81 -13.31 -0.38 -3.41
C LEU A 81 -13.47 0.85 -2.54
N TYR A 82 -14.69 1.14 -2.08
CA TYR A 82 -14.95 2.33 -1.30
C TYR A 82 -16.07 2.07 -0.29
N ASP A 83 -15.93 2.59 0.93
CA ASP A 83 -17.00 2.63 1.91
C ASP A 83 -18.13 3.58 1.45
N GLU A 84 -19.20 3.67 2.24
CA GLU A 84 -20.35 4.55 1.96
C GLU A 84 -19.98 6.05 1.86
N PHE A 85 -18.76 6.43 2.24
CA PHE A 85 -18.21 7.77 2.15
C PHE A 85 -17.21 7.95 1.00
N GLY A 86 -17.02 6.94 0.15
CA GLY A 86 -16.10 7.02 -0.97
C GLY A 86 -14.63 6.89 -0.56
N GLN A 87 -14.33 6.35 0.63
CA GLN A 87 -12.96 6.09 1.08
C GLN A 87 -12.55 4.64 0.81
N PRO A 88 -11.33 4.40 0.31
CA PRO A 88 -10.87 3.04 0.12
C PRO A 88 -10.80 2.31 1.45
N PHE A 89 -11.32 1.06 1.49
CA PHE A 89 -11.09 0.13 2.59
C PHE A 89 -9.60 -0.19 2.76
#